data_AF-A0A924IDT7-F1
#
_entry.id   AF-A0A924IDT7-F1
#
_cell.length_a   1.000
_cell.length_b   1.000
_cell.length_c   1.000
_cell.angle_alpha   90.00
_cell.angle_beta   90.00
_cell.angle_gamma   90.00
#
_symmetry.space_group_name_H-M   'P 1'
#
loop_
_entity.id
_entity.type
_entity.pdbx_description
1 polymer ?
#
loop_
_entity_poly.entity_id
_entity_poly.type
_entity_poly.pdbx_seq_one_letter_code
_entity_poly.pdbx_strand_id
1 'polypeptide(L)'
;AAELARNAASVSHDGEAIYGAVIVAVMESLAFVEQDLETLLDAALAYIPSNSVIAKMIGEIRGWHKAEPNDWRKTYAKIAENYGYDKFGGNCHMVPNHALIILALLYGGGDFSESLCIVNTAGWDTDCNSANVGCLLGIRGGLAGLDSGVDWRTPVADRMMLPTSDGGRCITDALAEAYHVVNIGRALANLEPVAPKDGARFHFSLPGSVQGWRVSETNETTKDAAMIRNEDGSLAIYFLALATGRAVRVTTPTFIPPDALGRGGYELLASPTLYSGQRVTANLSVDRETTRSIEARLFVNIYGAEDKIETLYGASITLNPGAKDTEFHLKIPDTEGSPICEIGLELLSASRAEGRVFIDSLTWYGAPDLTLKLPTRGGKLWRKAWVNGMSQFGEGGGYTLVQDEETGLLIQGTREWTDYKVSATVTPNLAKSFGIAARVQGMKRYYALLLTEGNRLQLVKARDGDTVLAEQSFDWDYNKAYEFMLEVQGERITASLGGVSVFDVMDASYPLKGGGVAFVLTEGRVNADAMRVKPL
;
A
#
# COMPACT_ATOMS: atom_id res chain seq x y z
N ALA A 1 4.40 -13.86 -19.99
CA ALA A 1 5.38 -13.42 -18.99
C ALA A 1 6.53 -12.63 -19.62
N ALA A 2 7.37 -13.25 -20.46
CA ALA A 2 8.57 -12.62 -21.03
C ALA A 2 8.34 -11.24 -21.68
N GLU A 3 7.33 -11.11 -22.55
CA GLU A 3 7.01 -9.82 -23.20
C GLU A 3 6.62 -8.72 -22.20
N LEU A 4 5.74 -9.04 -21.24
CA LEU A 4 5.31 -8.10 -20.21
C LEU A 4 6.47 -7.66 -19.33
N ALA A 5 7.32 -8.60 -18.91
CA ALA A 5 8.51 -8.31 -18.10
C ALA A 5 9.51 -7.43 -18.86
N ARG A 6 9.72 -7.70 -20.16
CA ARG A 6 10.57 -6.88 -21.03
C ARG A 6 10.06 -5.44 -21.13
N ASN A 7 8.76 -5.27 -21.39
CA ASN A 7 8.13 -3.96 -21.50
C ASN A 7 8.20 -3.20 -20.17
N ALA A 8 7.89 -3.86 -19.05
CA ALA A 8 7.95 -3.25 -17.72
C ALA A 8 9.38 -2.84 -17.32
N ALA A 9 10.36 -3.71 -17.53
CA ALA A 9 11.77 -3.41 -17.21
C ALA A 9 12.33 -2.27 -18.08
N SER A 10 11.92 -2.18 -19.36
CA SER A 10 12.39 -1.15 -20.30
C SER A 10 12.03 0.29 -19.93
N VAL A 11 11.12 0.49 -18.96
CA VAL A 11 10.75 1.82 -18.45
C VAL A 11 11.92 2.49 -17.73
N SER A 12 12.80 1.72 -17.09
CA SER A 12 13.90 2.26 -16.27
C SER A 12 15.25 1.54 -16.44
N HIS A 13 15.28 0.41 -17.15
CA HIS A 13 16.48 -0.41 -17.32
C HIS A 13 16.68 -0.80 -18.78
N ASP A 14 17.92 -1.12 -19.15
CA ASP A 14 18.32 -1.56 -20.48
C ASP A 14 19.24 -2.81 -20.45
N GLY A 15 19.63 -3.29 -21.63
CA GLY A 15 20.63 -4.34 -21.79
C GLY A 15 20.36 -5.62 -20.99
N GLU A 16 21.38 -6.09 -20.27
CA GLU A 16 21.35 -7.33 -19.49
C GLU A 16 20.29 -7.29 -18.38
N ALA A 17 19.99 -6.12 -17.81
CA ALA A 17 18.97 -5.94 -16.76
C ALA A 17 17.59 -6.45 -17.22
N ILE A 18 17.23 -6.18 -18.47
CA ILE A 18 16.00 -6.69 -19.08
C ILE A 18 16.01 -8.22 -19.18
N TYR A 19 17.15 -8.84 -19.50
CA TYR A 19 17.25 -10.29 -19.61
C TYR A 19 17.09 -10.98 -18.26
N GLY A 20 17.70 -10.45 -17.19
CA GLY A 20 17.50 -11.00 -15.84
C GLY A 20 16.04 -10.89 -15.37
N ALA A 21 15.37 -9.77 -15.67
CA ALA A 21 13.94 -9.61 -15.40
C ALA A 21 13.09 -10.64 -16.17
N VAL A 22 13.42 -10.91 -17.43
CA VAL A 22 12.75 -11.95 -18.24
C VAL A 22 12.97 -13.35 -17.65
N ILE A 23 14.19 -13.67 -17.20
CA ILE A 23 14.47 -14.98 -16.58
C ILE A 23 13.57 -15.20 -15.35
N VAL A 24 13.58 -14.27 -14.40
CA VAL A 24 12.75 -14.38 -13.18
C VAL A 24 11.28 -14.52 -13.53
N ALA A 25 10.74 -13.63 -14.38
CA ALA A 25 9.32 -13.62 -14.70
C ALA A 25 8.85 -14.90 -15.42
N VAL A 26 9.70 -15.50 -16.28
CA VAL A 26 9.37 -16.78 -16.93
C VAL A 26 9.42 -17.92 -15.92
N MET A 27 10.44 -17.98 -15.07
CA MET A 27 10.53 -19.00 -14.02
C MET A 27 9.34 -18.94 -13.07
N GLU A 28 8.99 -17.77 -12.54
CA GLU A 28 7.86 -17.59 -11.62
C GLU A 28 6.52 -17.94 -12.28
N SER A 29 6.33 -17.54 -13.54
CA SER A 29 5.11 -17.88 -14.30
C SER A 29 4.95 -19.38 -14.52
N LEU A 30 6.05 -20.12 -14.71
CA LEU A 30 6.03 -21.56 -14.92
C LEU A 30 5.99 -22.35 -13.60
N ALA A 31 6.50 -21.79 -12.50
CA ALA A 31 6.58 -22.44 -11.20
C ALA A 31 5.21 -22.84 -10.61
N PHE A 32 4.11 -22.26 -11.11
CA PHE A 32 2.75 -22.69 -10.77
C PHE A 32 2.40 -24.11 -11.26
N VAL A 33 3.10 -24.62 -12.27
CA VAL A 33 2.82 -25.92 -12.91
C VAL A 33 4.06 -26.81 -13.08
N GLU A 34 5.26 -26.27 -12.88
CA GLU A 34 6.54 -26.98 -12.98
C GLU A 34 7.35 -26.81 -11.68
N GLN A 35 7.93 -27.89 -11.18
CA GLN A 35 8.60 -27.99 -9.88
C GLN A 35 10.10 -28.26 -10.01
N ASP A 36 10.60 -28.68 -11.16
CA ASP A 36 12.01 -28.91 -11.39
C ASP A 36 12.75 -27.61 -11.75
N LEU A 37 13.72 -27.22 -10.92
CA LEU A 37 14.45 -25.95 -11.08
C LEU A 37 15.24 -25.91 -12.39
N GLU A 38 15.86 -27.03 -12.78
CA GLU A 38 16.65 -27.10 -14.01
C GLU A 38 15.76 -26.90 -15.25
N THR A 39 14.57 -27.49 -15.26
CA THR A 39 13.55 -27.30 -16.29
C THR A 39 13.07 -25.84 -16.35
N LEU A 40 12.84 -25.20 -15.21
CA LEU A 40 12.49 -23.77 -15.15
C LEU A 40 13.59 -22.88 -15.74
N LEU A 41 14.86 -23.15 -15.40
CA LEU A 41 16.01 -22.42 -15.92
C LEU A 41 16.16 -22.61 -17.44
N ASP A 42 16.06 -23.85 -17.93
CA ASP A 42 16.16 -24.15 -19.36
C ASP A 42 15.04 -23.46 -20.16
N ALA A 43 13.81 -23.47 -19.65
CA ALA A 43 12.69 -22.77 -20.27
C ALA A 43 12.89 -21.25 -20.29
N ALA A 44 13.38 -20.66 -19.20
CA ALA A 44 13.65 -19.23 -19.11
C ALA A 44 14.77 -18.77 -20.05
N LEU A 45 15.86 -19.53 -20.14
CA LEU A 45 17.00 -19.25 -21.02
C LEU A 45 16.62 -19.17 -22.50
N ALA A 46 15.57 -19.88 -22.93
CA ALA A 46 15.07 -19.83 -24.30
C ALA A 46 14.48 -18.46 -24.71
N TYR A 47 14.18 -17.57 -23.74
CA TYR A 47 13.61 -16.24 -23.99
C TYR A 47 14.63 -15.09 -24.02
N ILE A 48 15.92 -15.39 -23.88
CA ILE A 48 17.00 -14.39 -23.94
C ILE A 48 18.08 -14.82 -24.96
N PRO A 49 18.93 -13.88 -25.45
CA PRO A 49 20.01 -14.25 -26.36
C PRO A 49 21.00 -15.22 -25.70
N SER A 50 21.33 -16.32 -26.38
CA SER A 50 22.24 -17.35 -25.86
C SER A 50 23.68 -16.87 -25.64
N ASN A 51 24.05 -15.74 -26.23
CA ASN A 51 25.35 -15.08 -26.08
C ASN A 51 25.32 -13.90 -25.08
N SER A 52 24.21 -13.70 -24.36
CA SER A 52 24.09 -12.69 -23.30
C SER A 52 24.98 -13.03 -22.09
N VAL A 53 25.34 -12.01 -21.32
CA VAL A 53 26.09 -12.19 -20.06
C VAL A 53 25.29 -13.05 -19.09
N ILE A 54 23.97 -12.81 -18.97
CA ILE A 54 23.09 -13.59 -18.10
C ILE A 54 23.04 -15.08 -18.49
N ALA A 55 22.88 -15.41 -19.78
CA ALA A 55 22.87 -16.80 -20.22
C ALA A 55 24.19 -17.51 -19.92
N LYS A 56 25.32 -16.85 -20.20
CA LYS A 56 26.66 -17.39 -19.90
C LYS A 56 26.84 -17.62 -18.40
N MET A 57 26.50 -16.62 -17.59
CA MET A 57 26.64 -16.65 -16.12
C MET A 57 25.83 -17.81 -15.50
N ILE A 58 24.57 -17.99 -15.90
CA ILE A 58 23.74 -19.11 -15.43
C ILE A 58 24.39 -20.45 -15.78
N GLY A 59 24.89 -20.59 -17.01
CA GLY A 59 25.59 -21.80 -17.46
C GLY A 59 26.85 -22.12 -16.64
N GLU A 60 27.67 -21.10 -16.36
CA GLU A 60 28.88 -21.25 -15.55
C GLU A 60 28.56 -21.64 -14.11
N ILE A 61 27.57 -21.00 -13.47
CA ILE A 61 27.14 -21.31 -12.11
C ILE A 61 26.58 -22.74 -12.01
N ARG A 62 25.75 -23.19 -12.97
CA ARG A 62 25.29 -24.59 -13.03
C ARG A 62 26.47 -25.56 -13.14
N GLY A 63 27.47 -25.22 -13.95
CA GLY A 63 28.70 -26.01 -14.08
C GLY A 63 29.51 -26.07 -12.78
N TRP A 64 29.66 -24.94 -12.07
CA TRP A 64 30.36 -24.87 -10.78
C TRP A 64 29.61 -25.63 -9.69
N HIS A 65 28.28 -25.51 -9.64
CA HIS A 65 27.43 -26.30 -8.73
C HIS A 65 27.61 -27.79 -8.95
N LYS A 66 27.59 -28.26 -10.20
CA LYS A 66 27.82 -29.68 -10.52
C LYS A 66 29.19 -30.19 -10.07
N ALA A 67 30.23 -29.35 -10.15
CA ALA A 67 31.58 -29.70 -9.72
C ALA A 67 31.75 -29.70 -8.19
N GLU A 68 31.04 -28.82 -7.49
CA GLU A 68 31.16 -28.58 -6.05
C GLU A 68 29.76 -28.47 -5.39
N PRO A 69 28.97 -29.55 -5.36
CA PRO A 69 27.53 -29.47 -5.04
C PRO A 69 27.23 -29.13 -3.57
N ASN A 70 28.19 -29.29 -2.67
CA ASN A 70 27.97 -29.15 -1.23
C ASN A 70 28.64 -27.89 -0.63
N ASP A 71 29.28 -27.05 -1.43
CA ASP A 71 30.00 -25.87 -0.94
C ASP A 71 29.72 -24.64 -1.80
N TRP A 72 28.60 -23.98 -1.49
CA TRP A 72 28.19 -22.75 -2.18
C TRP A 72 29.24 -21.63 -2.08
N ARG A 73 30.11 -21.63 -1.05
CA ARG A 73 31.12 -20.59 -0.86
C ARG A 73 32.21 -20.64 -1.93
N LYS A 74 32.54 -21.84 -2.45
CA LYS A 74 33.44 -21.96 -3.61
C LYS A 74 32.84 -21.37 -4.87
N THR A 75 31.55 -21.61 -5.11
CA THR A 75 30.84 -21.02 -6.26
C THR A 75 30.69 -19.52 -6.09
N TYR A 76 30.37 -19.04 -4.88
CA TYR A 76 30.38 -17.62 -4.56
C TYR A 76 31.73 -16.95 -4.81
N ALA A 77 32.85 -17.57 -4.43
CA ALA A 77 34.19 -17.03 -4.71
C ALA A 77 34.42 -16.85 -6.22
N LYS A 78 33.96 -17.80 -7.04
CA LYS A 78 34.02 -17.68 -8.51
C LYS A 78 33.08 -16.60 -9.05
N ILE A 79 31.88 -16.46 -8.47
CA ILE A 79 30.97 -15.35 -8.80
C ILE A 79 31.64 -14.01 -8.48
N ALA A 80 32.24 -13.86 -7.30
CA ALA A 80 32.94 -12.63 -6.93
C ALA A 80 34.10 -12.32 -7.88
N GLU A 81 34.88 -13.32 -8.29
CA GLU A 81 36.00 -13.17 -9.22
C GLU A 81 35.57 -12.74 -10.63
N ASN A 82 34.47 -13.31 -11.15
CA ASN A 82 34.07 -13.17 -12.55
C ASN A 82 32.94 -12.17 -12.78
N TYR A 83 32.09 -11.95 -11.77
CA TYR A 83 30.84 -11.21 -11.85
C TYR A 83 30.60 -10.22 -10.71
N GLY A 84 31.57 -10.02 -9.80
CA GLY A 84 31.43 -9.12 -8.65
C GLY A 84 31.25 -7.64 -9.02
N TYR A 85 30.93 -6.81 -8.02
CA TYR A 85 30.76 -5.36 -8.20
C TYR A 85 32.02 -4.62 -8.70
N ASP A 86 33.21 -5.21 -8.55
CA ASP A 86 34.44 -4.68 -9.16
C ASP A 86 34.50 -4.89 -10.68
N LYS A 87 33.73 -5.85 -11.21
CA LYS A 87 33.56 -6.09 -12.66
C LYS A 87 32.35 -5.33 -13.21
N PHE A 88 31.26 -5.34 -12.46
CA PHE A 88 30.00 -4.69 -12.79
C PHE A 88 29.72 -3.59 -11.76
N GLY A 89 30.21 -2.38 -12.06
CA GLY A 89 30.21 -1.24 -11.14
C GLY A 89 28.82 -0.80 -10.65
N GLY A 90 28.82 0.01 -9.60
CA GLY A 90 27.62 0.42 -8.88
C GLY A 90 27.42 -0.38 -7.59
N ASN A 91 26.46 0.03 -6.77
CA ASN A 91 26.23 -0.58 -5.44
C ASN A 91 25.18 -1.71 -5.46
N CYS A 92 24.43 -1.84 -6.55
CA CYS A 92 23.27 -2.74 -6.71
C CYS A 92 23.16 -3.27 -8.16
N HIS A 93 24.28 -3.50 -8.84
CA HIS A 93 24.24 -3.90 -10.25
C HIS A 93 23.55 -5.25 -10.44
N MET A 94 22.65 -5.34 -11.42
CA MET A 94 21.79 -6.51 -11.64
C MET A 94 22.57 -7.82 -11.81
N VAL A 95 23.61 -7.86 -12.66
CA VAL A 95 24.34 -9.10 -12.98
C VAL A 95 24.88 -9.84 -11.73
N PRO A 96 25.72 -9.24 -10.86
CA PRO A 96 26.16 -9.89 -9.62
C PRO A 96 25.01 -10.35 -8.72
N ASN A 97 23.96 -9.54 -8.58
CA ASN A 97 22.80 -9.87 -7.76
C ASN A 97 22.02 -11.07 -8.32
N HIS A 98 21.82 -11.10 -9.64
CA HIS A 98 21.19 -12.23 -10.32
C HIS A 98 22.04 -13.51 -10.22
N ALA A 99 23.37 -13.40 -10.19
CA ALA A 99 24.25 -14.53 -9.90
C ALA A 99 23.95 -15.14 -8.52
N LEU A 100 23.72 -14.31 -7.50
CA LEU A 100 23.40 -14.77 -6.14
C LEU A 100 22.03 -15.42 -6.05
N ILE A 101 21.04 -14.96 -6.83
CA ILE A 101 19.74 -15.62 -6.95
C ILE A 101 19.93 -17.06 -7.45
N ILE A 102 20.68 -17.24 -8.54
CA ILE A 102 20.93 -18.56 -9.13
C ILE A 102 21.74 -19.46 -8.18
N LEU A 103 22.75 -18.90 -7.53
CA LEU A 103 23.53 -19.59 -6.49
C LEU A 103 22.61 -20.15 -5.40
N ALA A 104 21.76 -19.31 -4.82
CA ALA A 104 20.88 -19.69 -3.72
C ALA A 104 19.85 -20.74 -4.13
N LEU A 105 19.25 -20.60 -5.32
CA LEU A 105 18.27 -21.56 -5.82
C LEU A 105 18.88 -22.96 -6.04
N LEU A 106 20.09 -23.03 -6.59
CA LEU A 106 20.77 -24.31 -6.85
C LEU A 106 21.20 -25.00 -5.54
N TYR A 107 21.85 -24.26 -4.64
CA TYR A 107 22.42 -24.83 -3.42
C TYR A 107 21.40 -24.99 -2.28
N GLY A 108 20.32 -24.22 -2.28
CA GLY A 108 19.25 -24.35 -1.30
C GLY A 108 18.36 -25.57 -1.53
N GLY A 109 18.48 -26.27 -2.67
CA GLY A 109 17.80 -27.54 -2.93
C GLY A 109 16.27 -27.46 -2.92
N GLY A 110 15.70 -26.25 -3.03
CA GLY A 110 14.27 -26.00 -2.89
C GLY A 110 13.76 -25.78 -1.47
N ASP A 111 14.61 -25.85 -0.45
CA ASP A 111 14.25 -25.46 0.91
C ASP A 111 14.23 -23.93 1.03
N PHE A 112 13.12 -23.39 1.51
CA PHE A 112 12.90 -21.94 1.59
C PHE A 112 13.88 -21.29 2.59
N SER A 113 14.04 -21.88 3.76
CA SER A 113 14.86 -21.31 4.84
C SER A 113 16.35 -21.37 4.50
N GLU A 114 16.82 -22.48 3.92
CA GLU A 114 18.21 -22.64 3.49
C GLU A 114 18.54 -21.73 2.31
N SER A 115 17.67 -21.63 1.31
CA SER A 115 17.88 -20.73 0.16
C SER A 115 17.99 -19.27 0.60
N LEU A 116 17.10 -18.84 1.52
CA LEU A 116 17.20 -17.50 2.11
C LEU A 116 18.45 -17.33 2.99
N CYS A 117 18.83 -18.35 3.75
CA CYS A 117 20.08 -18.32 4.52
C CYS A 117 21.30 -18.09 3.61
N ILE A 118 21.39 -18.83 2.50
CA ILE A 118 22.49 -18.72 1.53
C ILE A 118 22.51 -17.32 0.92
N VAL A 119 21.39 -16.85 0.36
CA VAL A 119 21.36 -15.57 -0.36
C VAL A 119 21.62 -14.38 0.56
N ASN A 120 21.08 -14.39 1.79
CA ASN A 120 21.34 -13.34 2.76
C ASN A 120 22.79 -13.34 3.25
N THR A 121 23.39 -14.52 3.42
CA THR A 121 24.79 -14.66 3.87
C THR A 121 25.78 -14.26 2.77
N ALA A 122 25.42 -14.45 1.50
CA ALA A 122 26.25 -14.03 0.37
C ALA A 122 26.43 -12.50 0.28
N GLY A 123 25.54 -11.71 0.90
CA GLY A 123 25.65 -10.26 0.98
C GLY A 123 25.18 -9.54 -0.29
N TRP A 124 25.83 -8.40 -0.59
CA TRP A 124 25.41 -7.47 -1.66
C TRP A 124 23.97 -6.97 -1.44
N ASP A 125 23.15 -6.90 -2.48
CA ASP A 125 21.80 -6.31 -2.45
C ASP A 125 20.79 -7.32 -1.88
N THR A 126 20.84 -7.52 -0.57
CA THR A 126 20.17 -8.65 0.09
C THR A 126 18.66 -8.61 -0.06
N ASP A 127 18.02 -7.45 0.02
CA ASP A 127 16.57 -7.33 -0.07
C ASP A 127 16.03 -7.78 -1.44
N CYS A 128 16.62 -7.33 -2.55
CA CYS A 128 16.19 -7.75 -3.89
C CYS A 128 16.47 -9.23 -4.15
N ASN A 129 17.61 -9.74 -3.69
CA ASN A 129 18.01 -11.13 -3.93
C ASN A 129 17.09 -12.08 -3.15
N SER A 130 16.86 -11.81 -1.87
CA SER A 130 15.94 -12.58 -1.03
C SER A 130 14.51 -12.50 -1.52
N ALA A 131 14.06 -11.33 -2.01
CA ALA A 131 12.71 -11.18 -2.54
C ALA A 131 12.46 -12.07 -3.76
N ASN A 132 13.38 -12.10 -4.74
CA ASN A 132 13.23 -12.94 -5.93
C ASN A 132 13.33 -14.44 -5.60
N VAL A 133 14.30 -14.84 -4.76
CA VAL A 133 14.43 -16.24 -4.30
C VAL A 133 13.17 -16.68 -3.54
N GLY A 134 12.71 -15.84 -2.60
CA GLY A 134 11.52 -16.11 -1.80
C GLY A 134 10.24 -16.15 -2.63
N CYS A 135 10.08 -15.27 -3.62
CA CYS A 135 8.92 -15.28 -4.51
C CYS A 135 8.82 -16.60 -5.29
N LEU A 136 9.90 -16.99 -5.98
CA LEU A 136 9.93 -18.23 -6.76
C LEU A 136 9.68 -19.47 -5.89
N LEU A 137 10.34 -19.56 -4.73
CA LEU A 137 10.17 -20.69 -3.81
C LEU A 137 8.79 -20.70 -3.13
N GLY A 138 8.22 -19.53 -2.86
CA GLY A 138 6.86 -19.39 -2.33
C GLY A 138 5.80 -19.85 -3.32
N ILE A 139 5.96 -19.56 -4.62
CA ILE A 139 5.09 -20.08 -5.68
C ILE A 139 5.25 -21.60 -5.78
N ARG A 140 6.50 -22.08 -5.85
CA ARG A 140 6.83 -23.48 -6.09
C ARG A 140 6.41 -24.38 -4.92
N GLY A 141 6.77 -24.01 -3.68
CA GLY A 141 6.48 -24.78 -2.47
C GLY A 141 5.12 -24.49 -1.83
N GLY A 142 4.43 -23.42 -2.26
CA GLY A 142 3.20 -22.95 -1.65
C GLY A 142 3.36 -22.62 -0.16
N LEU A 143 2.24 -22.55 0.57
CA LEU A 143 2.26 -22.27 2.01
C LEU A 143 3.03 -23.33 2.81
N ALA A 144 2.97 -24.60 2.40
CA ALA A 144 3.69 -25.67 3.07
C ALA A 144 5.21 -25.48 3.05
N GLY A 145 5.76 -24.91 1.97
CA GLY A 145 7.18 -24.56 1.89
C GLY A 145 7.62 -23.43 2.83
N LEU A 146 6.67 -22.60 3.30
CA LEU A 146 6.94 -21.54 4.28
C LEU A 146 6.83 -22.01 5.73
N ASP A 147 6.18 -23.16 5.95
CA ASP A 147 5.93 -23.72 7.29
C ASP A 147 7.06 -24.65 7.76
N SER A 148 8.08 -24.88 6.91
CA SER A 148 9.28 -25.63 7.27
C SER A 148 10.33 -24.74 7.93
N GLY A 149 10.66 -25.03 9.19
CA GLY A 149 11.75 -24.38 9.92
C GLY A 149 11.27 -23.24 10.81
N VAL A 150 11.71 -22.01 10.52
CA VAL A 150 11.37 -20.83 11.33
C VAL A 150 10.00 -20.24 10.93
N ASP A 151 9.37 -19.53 11.86
CA ASP A 151 8.10 -18.85 11.57
C ASP A 151 8.32 -17.60 10.71
N TRP A 152 8.15 -17.76 9.40
CA TRP A 152 8.27 -16.68 8.42
C TRP A 152 7.02 -15.79 8.34
N ARG A 153 5.85 -16.29 8.75
CA ARG A 153 4.56 -15.67 8.43
C ARG A 153 4.04 -14.77 9.54
N THR A 154 4.08 -15.21 10.80
CA THR A 154 3.51 -14.44 11.92
C THR A 154 4.21 -13.09 12.16
N PRO A 155 5.54 -12.95 12.02
CA PRO A 155 6.21 -11.66 12.23
C PRO A 155 5.84 -10.60 11.18
N VAL A 156 5.61 -11.02 9.94
CA VAL A 156 5.19 -10.15 8.83
C VAL A 156 3.69 -9.88 8.90
N ALA A 157 2.92 -10.92 9.27
CA ALA A 157 1.46 -10.93 9.28
C ALA A 157 0.90 -10.43 7.94
N ASP A 158 1.46 -10.95 6.84
CA ASP A 158 1.17 -10.60 5.44
C ASP A 158 1.11 -9.09 5.07
N ARG A 159 1.58 -8.20 5.95
CA ARG A 159 1.67 -6.75 5.71
C ARG A 159 2.66 -6.44 4.59
N MET A 160 2.30 -5.45 3.77
CA MET A 160 3.14 -4.92 2.70
C MET A 160 3.16 -3.40 2.74
N MET A 161 4.34 -2.83 2.45
CA MET A 161 4.52 -1.39 2.26
C MET A 161 4.94 -1.14 0.82
N LEU A 162 4.11 -0.42 0.07
CA LEU A 162 4.36 -0.15 -1.35
C LEU A 162 4.95 1.25 -1.54
N PRO A 163 6.10 1.39 -2.21
CA PRO A 163 6.59 2.69 -2.67
C PRO A 163 5.74 3.13 -3.87
N THR A 164 4.81 4.05 -3.65
CA THR A 164 3.90 4.53 -4.70
C THR A 164 3.50 5.98 -4.49
N SER A 165 3.23 6.70 -5.59
CA SER A 165 2.62 8.04 -5.53
C SER A 165 1.12 8.00 -5.19
N ASP A 166 0.52 6.81 -5.23
CA ASP A 166 -0.86 6.57 -4.84
C ASP A 166 -0.94 6.29 -3.32
N GLY A 167 -0.94 7.37 -2.53
CA GLY A 167 -0.73 7.31 -1.09
C GLY A 167 -1.64 6.35 -0.34
N GLY A 168 -2.89 6.19 -0.78
CA GLY A 168 -3.87 5.28 -0.16
C GLY A 168 -3.57 3.79 -0.35
N ARG A 169 -2.58 3.45 -1.19
CA ARG A 169 -2.14 2.06 -1.43
C ARG A 169 -0.82 1.72 -0.75
N CYS A 170 -0.16 2.68 -0.11
CA CYS A 170 1.16 2.45 0.48
C CYS A 170 1.13 1.40 1.60
N ILE A 171 0.05 1.31 2.37
CA ILE A 171 -0.13 0.29 3.42
C ILE A 171 -1.16 -0.72 2.94
N THR A 172 -0.74 -1.95 2.71
CA THR A 172 -1.55 -3.02 2.11
C THR A 172 -1.16 -4.38 2.69
N ASP A 173 -1.69 -5.45 2.13
CA ASP A 173 -1.40 -6.82 2.51
C ASP A 173 -1.31 -7.74 1.28
N ALA A 174 -0.70 -8.91 1.45
CA ALA A 174 -0.47 -9.85 0.35
C ALA A 174 -1.76 -10.36 -0.31
N LEU A 175 -2.87 -10.45 0.45
CA LEU A 175 -4.14 -10.91 -0.08
C LEU A 175 -4.80 -9.86 -0.98
N ALA A 176 -4.81 -8.61 -0.53
CA ALA A 176 -5.30 -7.47 -1.29
C ALA A 176 -4.51 -7.32 -2.61
N GLU A 177 -3.18 -7.42 -2.55
CA GLU A 177 -2.33 -7.33 -3.75
C GLU A 177 -2.48 -8.55 -4.67
N ALA A 178 -2.67 -9.75 -4.13
CA ALA A 178 -2.95 -10.93 -4.95
C ALA A 178 -4.24 -10.76 -5.77
N TYR A 179 -5.33 -10.30 -5.15
CA TYR A 179 -6.57 -10.02 -5.88
C TYR A 179 -6.45 -8.83 -6.84
N HIS A 180 -5.62 -7.83 -6.51
CA HIS A 180 -5.31 -6.74 -7.44
C HIS A 180 -4.65 -7.27 -8.73
N VAL A 181 -3.62 -8.10 -8.61
CA VAL A 181 -2.92 -8.71 -9.75
C VAL A 181 -3.83 -9.67 -10.52
N VAL A 182 -4.62 -10.50 -9.82
CA VAL A 182 -5.61 -11.38 -10.45
C VAL A 182 -6.61 -10.57 -11.27
N ASN A 183 -7.14 -9.48 -10.73
CA ASN A 183 -8.10 -8.64 -11.42
C ASN A 183 -7.49 -7.89 -12.62
N ILE A 184 -6.20 -7.54 -12.59
CA ILE A 184 -5.48 -7.08 -13.79
C ILE A 184 -5.45 -8.16 -14.86
N GLY A 185 -5.05 -9.39 -14.51
CA GLY A 185 -5.01 -10.51 -15.45
C GLY A 185 -6.38 -10.85 -16.04
N ARG A 186 -7.43 -10.79 -15.21
CA ARG A 186 -8.83 -10.98 -15.63
C ARG A 186 -9.29 -9.89 -16.58
N ALA A 187 -8.98 -8.63 -16.30
CA ALA A 187 -9.30 -7.52 -17.20
C ALA A 187 -8.61 -7.67 -18.57
N LEU A 188 -7.35 -8.08 -18.60
CA LEU A 188 -6.63 -8.39 -19.85
C LEU A 188 -7.28 -9.54 -20.64
N ALA A 189 -7.91 -10.48 -19.93
CA ALA A 189 -8.68 -11.58 -20.52
C ALA A 189 -10.16 -11.23 -20.78
N ASN A 190 -10.59 -9.98 -20.58
CA ASN A 190 -11.98 -9.53 -20.67
C ASN A 190 -12.94 -10.30 -19.74
N LEU A 191 -12.48 -10.62 -18.53
CA LEU A 191 -13.26 -11.27 -17.48
C LEU A 191 -13.61 -10.26 -16.37
N GLU A 192 -14.81 -10.38 -15.82
CA GLU A 192 -15.26 -9.58 -14.67
C GLU A 192 -14.33 -9.75 -13.46
N PRO A 193 -14.08 -8.71 -12.66
CA PRO A 193 -13.25 -8.82 -11.47
C PRO A 193 -13.87 -9.74 -10.41
N VAL A 194 -13.02 -10.35 -9.59
CA VAL A 194 -13.44 -11.09 -8.38
C VAL A 194 -13.36 -10.16 -7.19
N ALA A 195 -14.40 -10.18 -6.35
CA ALA A 195 -14.50 -9.41 -5.13
C ALA A 195 -15.05 -10.31 -4.00
N PRO A 196 -14.19 -11.03 -3.26
CA PRO A 196 -14.63 -11.89 -2.16
C PRO A 196 -15.39 -11.10 -1.10
N LYS A 197 -16.43 -11.71 -0.52
CA LYS A 197 -17.29 -11.10 0.52
C LYS A 197 -17.73 -9.69 0.14
N ASP A 198 -18.27 -9.57 -1.07
CA ASP A 198 -18.79 -8.32 -1.66
C ASP A 198 -17.78 -7.17 -1.69
N GLY A 199 -16.50 -7.50 -1.84
CA GLY A 199 -15.42 -6.51 -1.91
C GLY A 199 -15.03 -5.93 -0.55
N ALA A 200 -15.32 -6.63 0.55
CA ALA A 200 -14.82 -6.25 1.86
C ALA A 200 -13.30 -6.12 1.85
N ARG A 201 -12.77 -5.05 2.46
CA ARG A 201 -11.32 -4.82 2.52
C ARG A 201 -10.60 -5.94 3.27
N PHE A 202 -11.14 -6.36 4.41
CA PHE A 202 -10.67 -7.51 5.16
C PHE A 202 -11.70 -8.62 5.04
N HIS A 203 -11.35 -9.66 4.28
CA HIS A 203 -12.23 -10.77 3.93
C HIS A 203 -11.60 -12.15 4.20
N PHE A 204 -10.28 -12.21 4.40
CA PHE A 204 -9.50 -13.38 4.84
C PHE A 204 -9.70 -14.65 3.99
N SER A 205 -10.12 -14.50 2.73
CA SER A 205 -10.64 -15.63 1.94
C SER A 205 -9.59 -16.64 1.48
N LEU A 206 -8.28 -16.30 1.53
CA LEU A 206 -7.22 -17.24 1.17
C LEU A 206 -6.56 -17.83 2.42
N PRO A 207 -6.17 -19.12 2.39
CA PRO A 207 -5.59 -19.80 3.53
C PRO A 207 -4.38 -19.07 4.11
N GLY A 208 -4.32 -19.01 5.44
CA GLY A 208 -3.19 -18.44 6.17
C GLY A 208 -3.10 -16.92 6.17
N SER A 209 -3.96 -16.21 5.42
CA SER A 209 -3.95 -14.74 5.41
C SER A 209 -4.60 -14.15 6.66
N VAL A 210 -3.91 -13.18 7.25
CA VAL A 210 -4.38 -12.38 8.39
C VAL A 210 -4.55 -10.91 8.03
N GLN A 211 -4.27 -10.51 6.79
CA GLN A 211 -4.42 -9.17 6.23
C GLN A 211 -3.91 -8.04 7.14
N GLY A 212 -2.69 -8.20 7.64
CA GLY A 212 -2.04 -7.24 8.50
C GLY A 212 -2.51 -7.19 9.95
N TRP A 213 -3.51 -8.00 10.31
CA TRP A 213 -3.99 -8.07 11.69
C TRP A 213 -2.95 -8.70 12.60
N ARG A 214 -2.81 -8.15 13.79
CA ARG A 214 -1.90 -8.61 14.84
C ARG A 214 -2.55 -8.43 16.22
N VAL A 215 -2.09 -9.20 17.20
CA VAL A 215 -2.42 -8.96 18.60
C VAL A 215 -1.68 -7.71 19.06
N SER A 216 -2.40 -6.73 19.60
CA SER A 216 -1.83 -5.47 20.10
C SER A 216 -1.09 -5.71 21.42
N GLU A 217 0.06 -5.07 21.59
CA GLU A 217 0.85 -5.10 22.83
C GLU A 217 0.62 -3.82 23.60
N THR A 218 -0.21 -3.88 24.64
CA THR A 218 -0.38 -2.77 25.58
C THR A 218 -0.28 -3.31 27.00
N ASN A 219 -0.08 -2.43 27.99
CA ASN A 219 -0.08 -2.83 29.40
C ASN A 219 -1.39 -3.55 29.83
N GLU A 220 -2.47 -3.35 29.09
CA GLU A 220 -3.80 -3.93 29.32
C GLU A 220 -4.04 -5.22 28.52
N THR A 221 -3.17 -5.51 27.54
CA THR A 221 -3.27 -6.67 26.64
C THR A 221 -2.14 -7.65 26.92
N THR A 222 -2.49 -8.86 27.34
CA THR A 222 -1.48 -9.92 27.54
C THR A 222 -1.27 -10.62 26.20
N LYS A 223 -0.11 -10.45 25.59
CA LYS A 223 0.24 -11.09 24.30
C LYS A 223 0.07 -12.61 24.34
N ASP A 224 0.39 -13.24 25.47
CA ASP A 224 0.21 -14.68 25.70
C ASP A 224 -1.25 -15.11 25.94
N ALA A 225 -2.16 -14.15 26.08
CA ALA A 225 -3.59 -14.43 26.26
C ALA A 225 -4.38 -14.40 24.95
N ALA A 226 -3.75 -14.08 23.81
CA ALA A 226 -4.41 -14.11 22.53
C ALA A 226 -3.54 -14.61 21.38
N MET A 227 -4.17 -15.24 20.41
CA MET A 227 -3.55 -15.69 19.17
C MET A 227 -4.53 -15.43 18.03
N ILE A 228 -4.00 -15.13 16.84
CA ILE A 228 -4.82 -15.00 15.64
C ILE A 228 -4.40 -16.02 14.58
N ARG A 229 -5.35 -16.47 13.78
CA ARG A 229 -5.09 -17.29 12.60
C ARG A 229 -6.23 -17.19 11.61
N ASN A 230 -5.93 -17.54 10.36
CA ASN A 230 -6.95 -17.74 9.33
C ASN A 230 -7.67 -19.08 9.56
N GLU A 231 -8.99 -19.08 9.67
CA GLU A 231 -9.83 -20.30 9.71
C GLU A 231 -11.04 -20.13 8.80
N ASP A 232 -11.24 -21.07 7.87
CA ASP A 232 -12.42 -21.14 7.01
C ASP A 232 -12.78 -19.81 6.31
N GLY A 233 -11.75 -19.05 5.93
CA GLY A 233 -11.90 -17.77 5.27
C GLY A 233 -12.16 -16.60 6.19
N SER A 234 -11.97 -16.72 7.51
CA SER A 234 -12.19 -15.66 8.50
C SER A 234 -10.97 -15.50 9.42
N LEU A 235 -10.84 -14.36 10.09
CA LEU A 235 -9.81 -14.15 11.11
C LEU A 235 -10.31 -14.66 12.46
N ALA A 236 -9.79 -15.80 12.89
CA ALA A 236 -10.05 -16.35 14.21
C ALA A 236 -9.15 -15.70 15.27
N ILE A 237 -9.77 -15.18 16.33
CA ILE A 237 -9.13 -14.57 17.49
C ILE A 237 -9.37 -15.48 18.69
N TYR A 238 -8.31 -16.16 19.10
CA TYR A 238 -8.26 -16.97 20.31
C TYR A 238 -8.04 -16.04 21.49
N PHE A 239 -8.86 -16.15 22.51
CA PHE A 239 -8.59 -15.54 23.80
C PHE A 239 -8.54 -16.65 24.86
N LEU A 240 -7.38 -16.79 25.52
CA LEU A 240 -7.07 -17.94 26.38
C LEU A 240 -7.33 -17.65 27.87
N ALA A 241 -7.31 -16.38 28.25
CA ALA A 241 -7.47 -15.95 29.64
C ALA A 241 -7.99 -14.51 29.74
N LEU A 242 -9.07 -14.21 29.00
CA LEU A 242 -9.73 -12.90 29.11
C LEU A 242 -10.39 -12.81 30.50
N ALA A 243 -10.23 -11.68 31.20
CA ALA A 243 -10.75 -11.51 32.55
C ALA A 243 -11.01 -10.04 32.86
N THR A 244 -11.70 -9.77 33.97
CA THR A 244 -12.04 -8.41 34.42
C THR A 244 -10.79 -7.53 34.49
N GLY A 245 -10.86 -6.34 33.87
CA GLY A 245 -9.74 -5.39 33.81
C GLY A 245 -8.64 -5.74 32.81
N ARG A 246 -8.82 -6.78 31.99
CA ARG A 246 -7.95 -7.10 30.85
C ARG A 246 -8.75 -7.03 29.55
N ALA A 247 -8.07 -6.67 28.47
CA ALA A 247 -8.64 -6.63 27.14
C ALA A 247 -7.80 -7.47 26.18
N VAL A 248 -8.45 -8.18 25.27
CA VAL A 248 -7.80 -8.69 24.06
C VAL A 248 -8.05 -7.69 22.94
N ARG A 249 -6.98 -7.15 22.36
CA ARG A 249 -7.05 -6.21 21.24
C ARG A 249 -6.31 -6.80 20.06
N VAL A 250 -6.96 -6.79 18.90
CA VAL A 250 -6.31 -7.06 17.63
C VAL A 250 -6.47 -5.85 16.72
N THR A 251 -5.40 -5.48 16.01
CA THR A 251 -5.34 -4.30 15.16
C THR A 251 -4.68 -4.60 13.83
N THR A 252 -5.03 -3.83 12.81
CA THR A 252 -4.34 -3.77 11.53
C THR A 252 -4.06 -2.30 11.18
N PRO A 253 -2.91 -1.96 10.59
CA PRO A 253 -2.57 -0.57 10.30
C PRO A 253 -3.44 0.00 9.20
N THR A 254 -3.91 1.24 9.39
CA THR A 254 -4.58 2.04 8.35
C THR A 254 -3.70 3.16 7.83
N PHE A 255 -2.57 3.42 8.47
CA PHE A 255 -1.52 4.37 8.07
C PHE A 255 -0.16 3.83 8.54
N ILE A 256 0.91 4.62 8.45
CA ILE A 256 2.27 4.22 8.85
C ILE A 256 2.25 3.74 10.31
N PRO A 257 2.58 2.47 10.59
CA PRO A 257 2.53 1.97 11.96
C PRO A 257 3.75 2.42 12.77
N PRO A 258 3.67 2.45 14.12
CA PRO A 258 4.78 2.88 14.97
C PRO A 258 6.08 2.10 14.75
N ASP A 259 6.01 0.79 14.46
CA ASP A 259 7.18 -0.09 14.21
C ASP A 259 7.87 0.17 12.85
N ALA A 260 7.26 0.99 11.99
CA ALA A 260 7.83 1.48 10.75
C ALA A 260 8.44 2.89 10.88
N LEU A 261 8.18 3.61 11.98
CA LEU A 261 8.74 4.93 12.21
C LEU A 261 10.23 4.85 12.58
N GLY A 262 11.03 5.78 12.07
CA GLY A 262 12.43 5.94 12.48
C GLY A 262 13.41 4.90 11.92
N ARG A 263 12.98 4.02 11.01
CA ARG A 263 13.91 3.19 10.23
C ARG A 263 14.65 4.08 9.24
N GLY A 264 15.99 4.14 9.34
CA GLY A 264 16.82 4.92 8.41
C GLY A 264 16.80 4.31 6.99
N GLY A 265 17.15 5.11 5.98
CA GLY A 265 17.21 4.69 4.57
C GLY A 265 16.19 5.43 3.70
N TYR A 266 14.97 4.89 3.61
CA TYR A 266 13.89 5.43 2.77
C TYR A 266 12.82 6.11 3.62
N GLU A 267 12.40 7.31 3.22
CA GLU A 267 11.26 7.97 3.84
C GLU A 267 9.95 7.30 3.37
N LEU A 268 9.16 6.79 4.31
CA LEU A 268 7.80 6.34 4.04
C LEU A 268 6.82 7.52 4.13
N LEU A 269 6.17 7.80 3.00
CA LEU A 269 5.00 8.66 2.88
C LEU A 269 3.80 7.79 2.48
N ALA A 270 2.65 8.00 3.11
CA ALA A 270 1.45 7.23 2.85
C ALA A 270 0.24 8.10 3.15
N SER A 271 -0.88 7.88 2.49
CA SER A 271 -2.15 8.42 2.99
C SER A 271 -2.81 7.39 3.90
N PRO A 272 -3.49 7.79 4.98
CA PRO A 272 -4.36 6.88 5.71
C PRO A 272 -5.36 6.21 4.76
N THR A 273 -5.82 5.03 5.12
CA THR A 273 -6.85 4.30 4.36
C THR A 273 -8.26 4.50 4.93
N LEU A 274 -8.34 5.08 6.13
CA LEU A 274 -9.57 5.36 6.87
C LEU A 274 -9.56 6.80 7.39
N TYR A 275 -10.71 7.47 7.31
CA TYR A 275 -10.85 8.90 7.56
C TYR A 275 -12.13 9.25 8.31
N SER A 276 -12.16 10.46 8.89
CA SER A 276 -13.36 11.05 9.50
C SER A 276 -14.57 11.04 8.58
N GLY A 277 -15.75 10.84 9.18
CA GLY A 277 -17.03 10.79 8.46
C GLY A 277 -17.35 9.43 7.83
N GLN A 278 -16.34 8.60 7.53
CA GLN A 278 -16.55 7.28 6.95
C GLN A 278 -17.25 6.32 7.93
N ARG A 279 -17.89 5.28 7.38
CA ARG A 279 -18.63 4.28 8.14
C ARG A 279 -17.97 2.93 8.00
N VAL A 280 -17.47 2.40 9.10
CA VAL A 280 -16.95 1.04 9.20
C VAL A 280 -18.09 0.07 9.46
N THR A 281 -18.06 -1.08 8.80
CA THR A 281 -18.91 -2.23 9.07
C THR A 281 -18.05 -3.47 9.28
N ALA A 282 -18.39 -4.29 10.28
CA ALA A 282 -17.76 -5.58 10.47
C ALA A 282 -18.80 -6.64 10.79
N ASN A 283 -18.60 -7.86 10.29
CA ASN A 283 -19.43 -9.01 10.62
C ASN A 283 -18.60 -9.97 11.47
N LEU A 284 -19.11 -10.28 12.67
CA LEU A 284 -18.45 -11.13 13.65
C LEU A 284 -19.31 -12.34 14.01
N SER A 285 -18.63 -13.44 14.30
CA SER A 285 -19.21 -14.67 14.82
C SER A 285 -18.46 -15.15 16.07
N VAL A 286 -19.12 -15.91 16.94
CA VAL A 286 -18.53 -16.44 18.17
C VAL A 286 -18.66 -17.95 18.19
N ASP A 287 -17.57 -18.64 18.53
CA ASP A 287 -17.58 -20.08 18.67
C ASP A 287 -18.53 -20.53 19.79
N ARG A 288 -19.24 -21.64 19.55
CA ARG A 288 -20.16 -22.26 20.52
C ARG A 288 -19.44 -22.78 21.75
N GLU A 289 -18.17 -23.16 21.62
CA GLU A 289 -17.34 -23.63 22.73
C GLU A 289 -16.80 -22.49 23.60
N THR A 290 -17.05 -21.23 23.21
CA THR A 290 -16.73 -20.08 24.04
C THR A 290 -17.43 -20.19 25.40
N THR A 291 -16.66 -20.09 26.47
CA THR A 291 -17.08 -20.42 27.83
C THR A 291 -18.14 -19.49 28.43
N ARG A 292 -18.19 -18.23 27.98
CA ARG A 292 -19.05 -17.16 28.50
C ARG A 292 -19.38 -16.13 27.42
N SER A 293 -20.43 -15.35 27.64
CA SER A 293 -20.65 -14.14 26.85
C SER A 293 -19.51 -13.15 27.08
N ILE A 294 -19.14 -12.44 26.02
CA ILE A 294 -18.08 -11.43 26.02
C ILE A 294 -18.66 -10.11 25.50
N GLU A 295 -17.99 -9.02 25.81
CA GLU A 295 -18.26 -7.73 25.18
C GLU A 295 -17.24 -7.50 24.07
N ALA A 296 -17.71 -6.98 22.94
CA ALA A 296 -16.87 -6.64 21.81
C ALA A 296 -17.17 -5.21 21.35
N ARG A 297 -16.14 -4.48 20.90
CA ARG A 297 -16.29 -3.18 20.26
C ARG A 297 -15.21 -2.92 19.24
N LEU A 298 -15.59 -2.29 18.13
CA LEU A 298 -14.64 -1.72 17.18
C LEU A 298 -14.00 -0.47 17.80
N PHE A 299 -12.74 -0.22 17.45
CA PHE A 299 -12.06 1.02 17.79
C PHE A 299 -11.10 1.43 16.67
N VAL A 300 -10.68 2.70 16.71
CA VAL A 300 -9.57 3.19 15.91
C VAL A 300 -8.54 3.87 16.79
N ASN A 301 -7.27 3.77 16.41
CA ASN A 301 -6.18 4.54 17.00
C ASN A 301 -5.83 5.69 16.07
N ILE A 302 -5.62 6.88 16.62
CA ILE A 302 -5.17 8.06 15.89
C ILE A 302 -3.82 8.53 16.42
N TYR A 303 -3.02 9.16 15.56
CA TYR A 303 -1.91 9.99 16.00
C TYR A 303 -2.45 11.35 16.44
N GLY A 304 -2.78 11.45 17.73
CA GLY A 304 -3.36 12.63 18.37
C GLY A 304 -2.30 13.67 18.77
N ALA A 305 -2.45 14.26 19.96
CA ALA A 305 -1.56 15.35 20.40
C ALA A 305 -0.10 14.89 20.51
N GLU A 306 0.82 15.67 19.93
CA GLU A 306 2.26 15.35 19.87
C GLU A 306 2.55 13.93 19.33
N ASP A 307 1.77 13.49 18.33
CA ASP A 307 1.85 12.16 17.73
C ASP A 307 1.61 10.99 18.70
N LYS A 308 1.02 11.25 19.88
CA LYS A 308 0.65 10.18 20.82
C LYS A 308 -0.57 9.41 20.31
N ILE A 309 -0.58 8.11 20.55
CA ILE A 309 -1.72 7.26 20.20
C ILE A 309 -2.91 7.59 21.12
N GLU A 310 -4.03 7.96 20.53
CA GLU A 310 -5.33 8.14 21.19
C GLU A 310 -6.33 7.14 20.60
N THR A 311 -7.07 6.43 21.45
CA THR A 311 -8.04 5.42 21.03
C THR A 311 -9.46 5.96 21.06
N LEU A 312 -10.19 5.79 19.95
CA LEU A 312 -11.59 6.17 19.80
C LEU A 312 -12.43 4.89 19.69
N TYR A 313 -13.30 4.67 20.69
CA TYR A 313 -14.12 3.47 20.78
C TYR A 313 -15.49 3.64 20.15
N GLY A 314 -15.96 2.59 19.48
CA GLY A 314 -17.36 2.42 19.09
C GLY A 314 -18.23 1.88 20.23
N ALA A 315 -19.47 1.54 19.87
CA ALA A 315 -20.41 0.93 20.80
C ALA A 315 -19.94 -0.48 21.20
N SER A 316 -20.15 -0.83 22.48
CA SER A 316 -19.95 -2.18 23.01
C SER A 316 -21.20 -3.03 22.76
N ILE A 317 -20.99 -4.24 22.25
CA ILE A 317 -22.05 -5.23 22.01
C ILE A 317 -21.69 -6.51 22.76
N THR A 318 -22.65 -7.06 23.49
CA THR A 318 -22.51 -8.37 24.13
C THR A 318 -22.72 -9.48 23.09
N LEU A 319 -21.71 -10.34 22.94
CA LEU A 319 -21.74 -11.52 22.11
C LEU A 319 -21.90 -12.77 22.96
N ASN A 320 -22.94 -13.55 22.68
CA ASN A 320 -23.18 -14.83 23.35
C ASN A 320 -22.44 -15.96 22.63
N PRO A 321 -22.03 -17.04 23.32
CA PRO A 321 -21.48 -18.22 22.68
C PRO A 321 -22.38 -18.73 21.55
N GLY A 322 -21.78 -18.97 20.37
CA GLY A 322 -22.52 -19.41 19.18
C GLY A 322 -23.27 -18.31 18.42
N ALA A 323 -23.14 -17.03 18.79
CA ALA A 323 -23.63 -15.91 17.99
C ALA A 323 -23.02 -15.95 16.58
N LYS A 324 -23.81 -15.61 15.57
CA LYS A 324 -23.41 -15.59 14.16
C LYS A 324 -23.83 -14.29 13.52
N ASP A 325 -23.12 -13.89 12.49
CA ASP A 325 -23.50 -12.78 11.60
C ASP A 325 -23.84 -11.48 12.35
N THR A 326 -23.12 -11.22 13.45
CA THR A 326 -23.39 -10.05 14.29
C THR A 326 -22.70 -8.83 13.69
N GLU A 327 -23.50 -7.88 13.22
CA GLU A 327 -23.01 -6.68 12.55
C GLU A 327 -22.59 -5.60 13.55
N PHE A 328 -21.40 -5.05 13.35
CA PHE A 328 -20.83 -3.94 14.09
C PHE A 328 -20.72 -2.73 13.18
N HIS A 329 -21.01 -1.55 13.72
CA HIS A 329 -20.86 -0.28 13.01
C HIS A 329 -20.05 0.71 13.83
N LEU A 330 -19.17 1.44 13.15
CA LEU A 330 -18.46 2.58 13.72
C LEU A 330 -18.49 3.72 12.70
N LYS A 331 -19.15 4.83 13.06
CA LYS A 331 -18.99 6.10 12.33
C LYS A 331 -17.74 6.78 12.86
N ILE A 332 -16.79 7.03 11.99
CA ILE A 332 -15.54 7.68 12.40
C ILE A 332 -15.83 9.15 12.76
N PRO A 333 -15.52 9.58 13.99
CA PRO A 333 -15.72 10.96 14.40
C PRO A 333 -14.74 11.89 13.67
N ASP A 334 -14.95 13.20 13.80
CA ASP A 334 -13.95 14.18 13.39
C ASP A 334 -12.68 14.00 14.22
N THR A 335 -11.56 13.71 13.56
CA THR A 335 -10.25 13.55 14.20
C THR A 335 -9.44 14.84 14.18
N GLU A 336 -10.04 15.94 13.72
CA GLU A 336 -9.42 17.25 13.54
C GLU A 336 -8.20 17.22 12.59
N GLY A 337 -8.20 16.28 11.64
CA GLY A 337 -7.10 16.06 10.69
C GLY A 337 -6.00 15.12 11.19
N SER A 338 -6.14 14.56 12.41
CA SER A 338 -5.23 13.56 12.95
C SER A 338 -5.31 12.26 12.12
N PRO A 339 -4.18 11.72 11.63
CA PRO A 339 -4.18 10.46 10.89
C PRO A 339 -4.67 9.29 11.74
N ILE A 340 -5.55 8.48 11.16
CA ILE A 340 -6.00 7.22 11.76
C ILE A 340 -4.94 6.16 11.45
N CYS A 341 -4.26 5.69 12.48
CA CYS A 341 -3.12 4.78 12.34
C CYS A 341 -3.48 3.30 12.38
N GLU A 342 -4.53 2.94 13.12
CA GLU A 342 -4.99 1.55 13.17
C GLU A 342 -6.51 1.49 13.30
N ILE A 343 -7.07 0.37 12.83
CA ILE A 343 -8.41 -0.08 13.18
C ILE A 343 -8.29 -1.41 13.93
N GLY A 344 -9.18 -1.64 14.89
CA GLY A 344 -9.12 -2.84 15.70
C GLY A 344 -10.45 -3.30 16.28
N LEU A 345 -10.39 -4.50 16.86
CA LEU A 345 -11.45 -5.10 17.66
C LEU A 345 -10.92 -5.30 19.08
N GLU A 346 -11.70 -4.85 20.05
CA GLU A 346 -11.45 -5.12 21.47
C GLU A 346 -12.48 -6.10 22.00
N LEU A 347 -11.99 -7.11 22.73
CA LEU A 347 -12.78 -8.08 23.49
C LEU A 347 -12.57 -7.86 24.99
N LEU A 348 -13.68 -7.82 25.72
CA LEU A 348 -13.75 -7.61 27.16
C LEU A 348 -14.59 -8.72 27.80
N SER A 349 -14.33 -9.02 29.06
CA SER A 349 -15.21 -9.90 29.84
C SER A 349 -15.29 -9.46 31.30
N ALA A 350 -16.49 -9.57 31.86
CA ALA A 350 -16.74 -9.32 33.28
C ALA A 350 -16.21 -10.44 34.19
N SER A 351 -15.83 -11.59 33.62
CA SER A 351 -15.29 -12.75 34.35
C SER A 351 -14.25 -13.47 33.51
N ARG A 352 -13.59 -14.50 34.06
CA ARG A 352 -12.64 -15.30 33.26
C ARG A 352 -13.38 -16.01 32.12
N ALA A 353 -12.96 -15.75 30.90
CA ALA A 353 -13.48 -16.34 29.68
C ALA A 353 -12.34 -16.78 28.76
N GLU A 354 -12.58 -17.91 28.11
CA GLU A 354 -11.76 -18.43 27.02
C GLU A 354 -12.67 -18.87 25.85
N GLY A 355 -12.16 -18.76 24.63
CA GLY A 355 -12.91 -19.08 23.43
C GLY A 355 -12.34 -18.43 22.17
N ARG A 356 -13.21 -18.31 21.15
CA ARG A 356 -12.86 -17.78 19.83
C ARG A 356 -13.92 -16.83 19.31
N VAL A 357 -13.47 -15.71 18.77
CA VAL A 357 -14.26 -14.78 17.96
C VAL A 357 -13.71 -14.78 16.54
N PHE A 358 -14.58 -14.73 15.56
CA PHE A 358 -14.21 -14.64 14.15
C PHE A 358 -14.58 -13.26 13.63
N ILE A 359 -13.65 -12.61 12.94
CA ILE A 359 -13.99 -11.50 12.04
C ILE A 359 -14.21 -12.12 10.66
N ASP A 360 -15.47 -12.20 10.25
CA ASP A 360 -15.84 -12.73 8.95
C ASP A 360 -15.55 -11.69 7.86
N SER A 361 -15.86 -10.43 8.11
CA SER A 361 -15.40 -9.34 7.23
C SER A 361 -15.33 -8.02 7.97
N LEU A 362 -14.47 -7.11 7.50
CA LEU A 362 -14.45 -5.72 7.90
C LEU A 362 -14.18 -4.84 6.69
N THR A 363 -14.97 -3.78 6.54
CA THR A 363 -14.81 -2.81 5.45
C THR A 363 -15.34 -1.44 5.87
N TRP A 364 -15.20 -0.44 5.01
CA TRP A 364 -15.75 0.88 5.22
C TRP A 364 -16.21 1.54 3.93
N TYR A 365 -17.16 2.46 4.09
CA TYR A 365 -17.83 3.13 2.97
C TYR A 365 -17.93 4.64 3.19
N GLY A 366 -18.18 5.32 2.07
CA GLY A 366 -18.45 6.75 2.00
C GLY A 366 -17.19 7.56 1.71
N ALA A 367 -17.38 8.68 1.02
CA ALA A 367 -16.40 9.74 0.98
C ALA A 367 -16.22 10.33 2.39
N PRO A 368 -15.02 10.84 2.71
CA PRO A 368 -14.77 11.36 4.04
C PRO A 368 -15.43 12.72 4.25
N ASP A 369 -15.67 13.04 5.51
CA ASP A 369 -15.98 14.40 5.97
C ASP A 369 -14.83 14.84 6.88
N LEU A 370 -13.92 15.65 6.33
CA LEU A 370 -12.74 16.10 7.07
C LEU A 370 -12.21 17.46 6.64
N THR A 371 -11.46 18.08 7.54
CA THR A 371 -10.66 19.29 7.27
C THR A 371 -9.19 19.00 7.54
N LEU A 372 -8.39 19.03 6.48
CA LEU A 372 -6.94 18.90 6.52
C LEU A 372 -6.31 20.28 6.70
N LYS A 373 -5.83 20.54 7.91
CA LYS A 373 -5.16 21.78 8.30
C LYS A 373 -3.91 21.46 9.11
N LEU A 374 -3.06 22.47 9.34
CA LEU A 374 -1.98 22.34 10.31
C LEU A 374 -2.57 21.96 11.67
N PRO A 375 -2.10 20.86 12.32
CA PRO A 375 -2.60 20.48 13.62
C PRO A 375 -2.30 21.55 14.65
N THR A 376 -3.28 21.81 15.51
CA THR A 376 -3.14 22.73 16.65
C THR A 376 -2.55 22.02 17.88
N ARG A 377 -2.52 20.68 17.87
CA ARG A 377 -2.15 19.81 19.00
C ARG A 377 -0.71 19.28 18.90
N GLY A 378 0.13 19.89 18.05
CA GLY A 378 1.53 19.48 17.85
C GLY A 378 1.68 18.22 16.99
N GLY A 379 2.85 17.58 17.07
CA GLY A 379 3.19 16.41 16.25
C GLY A 379 3.58 16.72 14.80
N LYS A 380 4.13 15.72 14.12
CA LYS A 380 4.67 15.79 12.75
C LYS A 380 4.23 14.63 11.86
N LEU A 381 3.61 13.57 12.39
CA LEU A 381 3.22 12.41 11.58
C LEU A 381 2.14 12.73 10.55
N TRP A 382 1.31 13.74 10.81
CA TRP A 382 0.38 14.29 9.83
C TRP A 382 1.08 14.74 8.53
N ARG A 383 2.34 15.17 8.58
CA ARG A 383 3.10 15.55 7.38
C ARG A 383 3.32 14.35 6.46
N LYS A 384 3.55 13.17 7.05
CA LYS A 384 3.73 11.92 6.31
C LYS A 384 2.44 11.39 5.69
N ALA A 385 1.28 11.91 6.12
CA ALA A 385 -0.02 11.63 5.52
C ALA A 385 -0.15 12.24 4.11
N TRP A 386 0.64 13.29 3.82
CA TRP A 386 0.74 13.91 2.51
C TRP A 386 1.86 13.26 1.70
N VAL A 387 1.51 12.69 0.55
CA VAL A 387 2.49 12.24 -0.44
C VAL A 387 3.01 13.48 -1.18
N ASN A 388 4.28 13.80 -0.96
CA ASN A 388 4.91 15.01 -1.46
C ASN A 388 5.57 14.78 -2.83
N GLY A 389 4.93 15.30 -3.87
CA GLY A 389 5.49 15.45 -5.22
C GLY A 389 5.91 16.89 -5.54
N MET A 390 6.09 17.75 -4.51
CA MET A 390 6.59 19.12 -4.66
C MET A 390 8.10 19.20 -4.39
N SER A 391 8.80 20.16 -5.02
CA SER A 391 10.21 20.47 -4.71
C SER A 391 10.42 20.79 -3.24
N GLN A 392 9.53 21.59 -2.64
CA GLN A 392 9.56 21.86 -1.19
C GLN A 392 8.15 21.93 -0.60
N PHE A 393 8.01 21.35 0.59
CA PHE A 393 6.79 21.37 1.40
C PHE A 393 7.11 21.90 2.82
N GLY A 394 6.63 23.10 3.11
CA GLY A 394 6.86 23.81 4.39
C GLY A 394 5.58 24.27 5.07
N GLU A 395 5.77 24.99 6.19
CA GLU A 395 4.70 25.50 7.05
C GLU A 395 4.91 27.00 7.31
N GLY A 396 3.85 27.81 7.22
CA GLY A 396 3.95 29.27 7.37
C GLY A 396 2.61 29.97 7.51
N GLY A 397 1.82 29.64 8.55
CA GLY A 397 0.42 30.09 8.72
C GLY A 397 -0.60 29.25 7.94
N GLY A 398 -0.12 28.19 7.29
CA GLY A 398 -0.80 27.25 6.41
C GLY A 398 0.27 26.37 5.76
N TYR A 399 -0.05 25.74 4.64
CA TYR A 399 0.91 25.01 3.83
C TYR A 399 1.67 25.98 2.92
N THR A 400 3.00 25.84 2.84
CA THR A 400 3.82 26.56 1.85
C THR A 400 4.39 25.54 0.88
N LEU A 401 4.05 25.70 -0.41
CA LEU A 401 4.42 24.76 -1.46
C LEU A 401 5.30 25.49 -2.48
N VAL A 402 6.40 24.86 -2.87
CA VAL A 402 7.31 25.37 -3.91
C VAL A 402 7.54 24.27 -4.93
N GLN A 403 7.48 24.63 -6.20
CA GLN A 403 7.80 23.76 -7.32
C GLN A 403 8.76 24.47 -8.27
N ASP A 404 9.89 23.83 -8.57
CA ASP A 404 10.93 24.45 -9.41
C ASP A 404 10.66 24.25 -10.90
N GLU A 405 10.21 23.04 -11.29
CA GLU A 405 9.93 22.67 -12.68
C GLU A 405 8.73 21.73 -12.79
N GLU A 406 8.07 21.73 -13.95
CA GLU A 406 6.88 20.92 -14.22
C GLU A 406 5.76 21.12 -13.17
N THR A 407 4.81 20.17 -13.13
CA THR A 407 3.68 20.17 -12.20
C THR A 407 3.98 19.26 -11.01
N GLY A 408 4.02 19.87 -9.83
CA GLY A 408 4.07 19.18 -8.55
C GLY A 408 2.68 18.99 -7.95
N LEU A 409 2.54 17.95 -7.11
CA LEU A 409 1.32 17.68 -6.36
C LEU A 409 1.65 17.40 -4.89
N LEU A 410 0.80 17.88 -3.98
CA LEU A 410 0.79 17.45 -2.58
C LEU A 410 -0.51 16.66 -2.37
N ILE A 411 -0.39 15.33 -2.29
CA ILE A 411 -1.51 14.40 -2.47
C ILE A 411 -1.94 13.81 -1.12
N GLN A 412 -3.25 13.66 -0.90
CA GLN A 412 -3.79 12.88 0.21
C GLN A 412 -5.10 12.18 -0.17
N GLY A 413 -5.37 11.02 0.41
CA GLY A 413 -6.62 10.28 0.22
C GLY A 413 -6.43 8.95 -0.50
N THR A 414 -7.55 8.30 -0.85
CA THR A 414 -7.53 6.96 -1.45
C THR A 414 -8.43 6.87 -2.69
N ARG A 415 -8.30 5.78 -3.45
CA ARG A 415 -9.12 5.52 -4.65
C ARG A 415 -10.60 5.28 -4.37
N GLU A 416 -10.92 4.89 -3.15
CA GLU A 416 -12.29 4.61 -2.69
C GLU A 416 -13.13 5.88 -2.50
N TRP A 417 -12.51 7.06 -2.52
CA TRP A 417 -13.25 8.32 -2.51
C TRP A 417 -13.85 8.57 -3.89
N THR A 418 -15.17 8.44 -4.02
CA THR A 418 -15.87 8.52 -5.30
C THR A 418 -16.54 9.87 -5.53
N ASP A 419 -17.56 10.17 -4.72
CA ASP A 419 -18.44 11.32 -4.89
C ASP A 419 -18.29 12.27 -3.71
N TYR A 420 -17.68 13.42 -3.95
CA TYR A 420 -17.33 14.38 -2.91
C TYR A 420 -17.07 15.77 -3.49
N LYS A 421 -17.02 16.74 -2.60
CA LYS A 421 -16.56 18.10 -2.86
C LYS A 421 -15.28 18.38 -2.11
N VAL A 422 -14.30 18.94 -2.80
CA VAL A 422 -13.07 19.46 -2.22
C VAL A 422 -13.02 20.98 -2.36
N SER A 423 -12.58 21.68 -1.32
CA SER A 423 -12.30 23.11 -1.38
C SER A 423 -11.06 23.50 -0.59
N ALA A 424 -10.39 24.54 -1.05
CA ALA A 424 -9.27 25.18 -0.35
C ALA A 424 -9.06 26.60 -0.86
N THR A 425 -8.43 27.44 -0.04
CA THR A 425 -7.95 28.77 -0.41
C THR A 425 -6.47 28.68 -0.76
N VAL A 426 -6.10 29.15 -1.95
CA VAL A 426 -4.71 29.17 -2.43
C VAL A 426 -4.31 30.58 -2.81
N THR A 427 -3.12 31.00 -2.38
CA THR A 427 -2.52 32.32 -2.64
C THR A 427 -1.24 32.13 -3.45
N PRO A 428 -1.18 32.57 -4.71
CA PRO A 428 -0.01 32.42 -5.55
C PRO A 428 1.07 33.46 -5.27
N ASN A 429 2.33 33.03 -5.27
CA ASN A 429 3.52 33.86 -5.20
C ASN A 429 4.46 33.43 -6.34
N LEU A 430 4.39 34.11 -7.49
CA LEU A 430 5.14 33.74 -8.70
C LEU A 430 4.77 32.36 -9.28
N ALA A 431 3.57 31.85 -8.98
CA ALA A 431 3.08 30.62 -9.57
C ALA A 431 2.78 30.81 -11.07
N LYS A 432 3.09 29.82 -11.90
CA LYS A 432 2.66 29.78 -13.32
C LYS A 432 1.28 29.15 -13.48
N SER A 433 1.00 28.11 -12.73
CA SER A 433 -0.34 27.52 -12.61
C SER A 433 -0.54 26.96 -11.20
N PHE A 434 -1.73 27.10 -10.64
CA PHE A 434 -2.02 26.62 -9.29
C PHE A 434 -3.51 26.35 -9.07
N GLY A 435 -3.80 25.48 -8.11
CA GLY A 435 -5.17 25.22 -7.67
C GLY A 435 -5.31 23.94 -6.86
N ILE A 436 -6.43 23.25 -7.05
CA ILE A 436 -6.76 22.00 -6.35
C ILE A 436 -7.14 20.89 -7.33
N ALA A 437 -6.98 19.65 -6.90
CA ALA A 437 -7.37 18.48 -7.65
C ALA A 437 -8.27 17.52 -6.86
N ALA A 438 -9.10 16.79 -7.59
CA ALA A 438 -9.97 15.72 -7.12
C ALA A 438 -9.75 14.45 -7.95
N ARG A 439 -10.17 13.31 -7.39
CA ARG A 439 -9.97 11.96 -7.91
C ARG A 439 -8.52 11.69 -8.30
N VAL A 440 -7.59 12.12 -7.45
CA VAL A 440 -6.16 11.96 -7.64
C VAL A 440 -5.77 10.49 -7.43
N GLN A 441 -5.09 9.91 -8.42
CA GLN A 441 -4.66 8.50 -8.44
C GLN A 441 -3.14 8.37 -8.60
N GLY A 442 -2.40 9.37 -8.11
CA GLY A 442 -0.96 9.54 -8.30
C GLY A 442 -0.64 10.79 -9.16
N MET A 443 0.60 10.89 -9.63
CA MET A 443 1.14 12.12 -10.24
C MET A 443 0.60 12.45 -11.65
N LYS A 444 -0.09 11.52 -12.33
CA LYS A 444 -0.46 11.67 -13.75
C LYS A 444 -1.94 11.41 -14.05
N ARG A 445 -2.78 11.27 -13.00
CA ARG A 445 -4.20 10.92 -13.12
C ARG A 445 -5.04 11.66 -12.08
N TYR A 446 -5.75 12.70 -12.51
CA TYR A 446 -6.60 13.55 -11.66
C TYR A 446 -7.50 14.48 -12.49
N TYR A 447 -8.51 15.08 -11.84
CA TYR A 447 -9.16 16.31 -12.31
C TYR A 447 -8.62 17.50 -11.52
N ALA A 448 -8.32 18.62 -12.17
CA ALA A 448 -7.81 19.82 -11.52
C ALA A 448 -8.54 21.08 -11.96
N LEU A 449 -8.82 21.97 -11.01
CA LEU A 449 -9.28 23.34 -11.26
C LEU A 449 -8.10 24.29 -11.02
N LEU A 450 -7.68 24.99 -12.07
CA LEU A 450 -6.41 25.72 -12.09
C LEU A 450 -6.59 27.17 -12.57
N LEU A 451 -5.99 28.10 -11.85
CA LEU A 451 -5.66 29.42 -12.39
C LEU A 451 -4.28 29.32 -13.05
N THR A 452 -4.18 29.76 -14.30
CA THR A 452 -3.01 29.57 -15.15
C THR A 452 -2.49 30.90 -15.70
N GLU A 453 -1.21 30.92 -16.06
CA GLU A 453 -0.57 32.01 -16.78
C GLU A 453 -1.36 32.39 -18.05
N GLY A 454 -1.45 33.69 -18.31
CA GLY A 454 -2.29 34.24 -19.36
C GLY A 454 -3.73 34.51 -18.93
N ASN A 455 -4.00 34.63 -17.62
CA ASN A 455 -5.29 35.00 -17.03
C ASN A 455 -6.43 34.06 -17.45
N ARG A 456 -6.22 32.76 -17.21
CA ARG A 456 -7.22 31.73 -17.53
C ARG A 456 -7.53 30.86 -16.33
N LEU A 457 -8.81 30.53 -16.19
CA LEU A 457 -9.30 29.49 -15.30
C LEU A 457 -9.60 28.25 -16.15
N GLN A 458 -9.03 27.11 -15.78
CA GLN A 458 -9.15 25.86 -16.51
C GLN A 458 -9.64 24.73 -15.61
N LEU A 459 -10.51 23.87 -16.15
CA LEU A 459 -10.77 22.54 -15.63
C LEU A 459 -10.03 21.54 -16.51
N VAL A 460 -9.10 20.77 -15.92
CA VAL A 460 -8.21 19.86 -16.63
C VAL A 460 -8.45 18.43 -16.15
N LYS A 461 -8.37 17.48 -17.08
CA LYS A 461 -8.21 16.05 -16.81
C LYS A 461 -6.79 15.64 -17.17
N ALA A 462 -6.03 15.17 -16.18
CA ALA A 462 -4.79 14.46 -16.40
C ALA A 462 -5.07 12.96 -16.49
N ARG A 463 -4.63 12.31 -17.57
CA ARG A 463 -4.60 10.84 -17.73
C ARG A 463 -3.48 10.47 -18.68
N ASP A 464 -2.27 10.36 -18.15
CA ASP A 464 -1.05 10.10 -18.93
C ASP A 464 -0.79 11.20 -19.99
N GLY A 465 -1.24 12.42 -19.68
CA GLY A 465 -1.30 13.61 -20.52
C GLY A 465 -2.46 14.51 -20.09
N ASP A 466 -2.41 15.79 -20.41
CA ASP A 466 -3.39 16.77 -19.95
C ASP A 466 -4.41 17.12 -21.04
N THR A 467 -5.69 17.14 -20.67
CA THR A 467 -6.81 17.57 -21.52
C THR A 467 -7.60 18.66 -20.81
N VAL A 468 -7.71 19.83 -21.45
CA VAL A 468 -8.59 20.91 -20.96
C VAL A 468 -10.04 20.53 -21.25
N LEU A 469 -10.84 20.36 -20.21
CA LEU A 469 -12.26 20.04 -20.29
C LEU A 469 -13.13 21.30 -20.43
N ALA A 470 -12.73 22.38 -19.76
CA ALA A 470 -13.35 23.70 -19.87
C ALA A 470 -12.34 24.80 -19.54
N GLU A 471 -12.53 25.98 -20.14
CA GLU A 471 -11.68 27.14 -19.95
C GLU A 471 -12.50 28.42 -20.06
N GLN A 472 -12.13 29.44 -19.28
CA GLN A 472 -12.58 30.82 -19.48
C GLN A 472 -11.47 31.82 -19.11
N SER A 473 -11.57 33.04 -19.65
CA SER A 473 -10.73 34.16 -19.19
C SER A 473 -11.07 34.51 -17.74
N PHE A 474 -10.05 34.72 -16.92
CA PHE A 474 -10.18 35.13 -15.54
C PHE A 474 -8.93 35.90 -15.12
N ASP A 475 -9.10 37.18 -14.80
CA ASP A 475 -8.00 38.01 -14.32
C ASP A 475 -7.67 37.68 -12.86
N TRP A 476 -6.42 37.30 -12.62
CA TRP A 476 -5.90 36.99 -11.31
C TRP A 476 -4.55 37.66 -11.07
N ASP A 477 -4.22 37.88 -9.79
CA ASP A 477 -3.06 38.62 -9.33
C ASP A 477 -2.27 37.80 -8.33
N TYR A 478 -0.95 38.01 -8.31
CA TYR A 478 -0.11 37.48 -7.24
C TYR A 478 -0.47 38.05 -5.87
N ASN A 479 -0.24 37.25 -4.83
CA ASN A 479 -0.49 37.58 -3.42
C ASN A 479 -1.97 37.80 -3.07
N LYS A 480 -2.90 37.44 -3.96
CA LYS A 480 -4.35 37.43 -3.69
C LYS A 480 -4.81 36.01 -3.39
N ALA A 481 -5.67 35.88 -2.38
CA ALA A 481 -6.24 34.58 -2.00
C ALA A 481 -7.42 34.21 -2.91
N TYR A 482 -7.46 32.96 -3.37
CA TYR A 482 -8.50 32.42 -4.23
C TYR A 482 -9.12 31.17 -3.58
N GLU A 483 -10.44 31.19 -3.37
CA GLU A 483 -11.19 30.05 -2.83
C GLU A 483 -11.64 29.15 -3.97
N PHE A 484 -10.99 27.99 -4.12
CA PHE A 484 -11.33 26.98 -5.10
C PHE A 484 -12.32 25.97 -4.53
N MET A 485 -13.24 25.49 -5.36
CA MET A 485 -14.09 24.35 -5.06
C MET A 485 -14.26 23.48 -6.30
N LEU A 486 -14.09 22.17 -6.13
CA LEU A 486 -14.32 21.16 -7.14
C LEU A 486 -15.21 20.07 -6.57
N GLU A 487 -16.30 19.77 -7.25
CA GLU A 487 -17.27 18.74 -6.89
C GLU A 487 -17.32 17.69 -7.99
N VAL A 488 -17.14 16.43 -7.60
CA VAL A 488 -17.11 15.27 -8.49
C VAL A 488 -18.21 14.30 -8.09
N GLN A 489 -19.12 13.99 -9.02
CA GLN A 489 -20.26 13.09 -8.77
C GLN A 489 -20.52 12.22 -10.00
N GLY A 490 -20.28 10.92 -9.90
CA GLY A 490 -20.38 10.04 -11.06
C GLY A 490 -19.47 10.53 -12.19
N GLU A 491 -20.03 10.93 -13.33
CA GLU A 491 -19.29 11.50 -14.48
C GLU A 491 -19.33 13.04 -14.54
N ARG A 492 -20.09 13.67 -13.64
CA ARG A 492 -20.27 15.12 -13.58
C ARG A 492 -19.21 15.77 -12.72
N ILE A 493 -18.67 16.88 -13.21
CA ILE A 493 -17.66 17.68 -12.53
C ILE A 493 -18.14 19.12 -12.52
N THR A 494 -18.33 19.70 -11.34
CA THR A 494 -18.70 21.11 -11.19
C THR A 494 -17.62 21.86 -10.43
N ALA A 495 -17.41 23.12 -10.79
CA ALA A 495 -16.36 23.95 -10.23
C ALA A 495 -16.90 25.32 -9.85
N SER A 496 -16.40 25.87 -8.73
CA SER A 496 -16.64 27.26 -8.36
C SER A 496 -15.35 27.93 -7.88
N LEU A 497 -15.30 29.25 -8.05
CA LEU A 497 -14.19 30.10 -7.60
C LEU A 497 -14.77 31.31 -6.86
N GLY A 498 -14.37 31.52 -5.60
CA GLY A 498 -14.93 32.58 -4.75
C GLY A 498 -16.44 32.46 -4.54
N GLY A 499 -16.96 31.23 -4.47
CA GLY A 499 -18.39 30.92 -4.35
C GLY A 499 -19.22 31.07 -5.64
N VAL A 500 -18.63 31.52 -6.74
CA VAL A 500 -19.31 31.66 -8.04
C VAL A 500 -19.08 30.41 -8.88
N SER A 501 -20.16 29.76 -9.33
CA SER A 501 -20.08 28.61 -10.24
C SER A 501 -19.45 29.02 -11.58
N VAL A 502 -18.45 28.27 -12.03
CA VAL A 502 -17.69 28.57 -13.26
C VAL A 502 -17.81 27.48 -14.32
N PHE A 503 -17.84 26.20 -13.93
CA PHE A 503 -17.92 25.08 -14.88
C PHE A 503 -18.87 24.00 -14.39
N ASP A 504 -19.50 23.32 -15.34
CA ASP A 504 -20.35 22.15 -15.16
C ASP A 504 -20.16 21.25 -16.39
N VAL A 505 -19.40 20.18 -16.22
CA VAL A 505 -18.91 19.34 -17.31
C VAL A 505 -19.25 17.86 -17.05
N MET A 506 -19.57 17.14 -18.12
CA MET A 506 -19.71 15.68 -18.12
C MET A 506 -18.50 15.05 -18.80
N ASP A 507 -17.73 14.21 -18.10
CA ASP A 507 -16.63 13.46 -18.70
C ASP A 507 -17.08 12.06 -19.16
N ALA A 508 -17.52 11.98 -20.41
CA ALA A 508 -17.97 10.73 -21.02
C ALA A 508 -16.82 9.83 -21.53
N SER A 509 -15.57 10.29 -21.51
CA SER A 509 -14.44 9.58 -22.14
C SER A 509 -13.47 9.04 -21.09
N TYR A 510 -13.75 7.84 -20.58
CA TYR A 510 -12.99 7.19 -19.51
C TYR A 510 -12.89 8.03 -18.22
N PRO A 511 -14.02 8.29 -17.54
CA PRO A 511 -14.03 9.07 -16.31
C PRO A 511 -13.16 8.43 -15.23
N LEU A 512 -12.42 9.26 -14.48
CA LEU A 512 -11.79 8.81 -13.23
C LEU A 512 -12.91 8.60 -12.23
N LYS A 513 -13.10 7.38 -11.71
CA LYS A 513 -14.25 7.03 -10.85
C LYS A 513 -14.05 7.29 -9.35
N GLY A 514 -12.81 7.52 -8.93
CA GLY A 514 -12.46 7.82 -7.55
C GLY A 514 -10.99 8.17 -7.39
N GLY A 515 -10.59 8.63 -6.22
CA GLY A 515 -9.23 9.10 -5.92
C GLY A 515 -9.22 10.18 -4.85
N GLY A 516 -8.03 10.46 -4.34
CA GLY A 516 -7.82 11.46 -3.30
C GLY A 516 -7.90 12.90 -3.82
N VAL A 517 -7.37 13.80 -3.02
CA VAL A 517 -7.28 15.23 -3.29
C VAL A 517 -5.82 15.67 -3.38
N ALA A 518 -5.57 16.80 -4.03
CA ALA A 518 -4.24 17.40 -4.00
C ALA A 518 -4.28 18.91 -4.12
N PHE A 519 -3.24 19.56 -3.61
CA PHE A 519 -2.83 20.86 -4.11
C PHE A 519 -1.99 20.67 -5.36
N VAL A 520 -2.19 21.51 -6.36
CA VAL A 520 -1.47 21.46 -7.64
C VAL A 520 -0.72 22.76 -7.83
N LEU A 521 0.55 22.66 -8.25
CA LEU A 521 1.40 23.80 -8.55
C LEU A 521 2.31 23.46 -9.73
N THR A 522 2.25 24.28 -10.78
CA THR A 522 3.26 24.30 -11.85
C THR A 522 4.11 25.54 -11.65
N GLU A 523 5.40 25.34 -11.38
CA GLU A 523 6.46 26.37 -11.23
C GLU A 523 6.11 27.56 -10.28
N GLY A 524 6.97 27.83 -9.31
CA GLY A 524 6.87 28.96 -8.39
C GLY A 524 6.48 28.55 -6.97
N ARG A 525 5.72 29.42 -6.28
CA ARG A 525 5.31 29.20 -4.88
C ARG A 525 3.83 29.49 -4.68
N VAL A 526 3.19 28.74 -3.79
CA VAL A 526 1.88 29.09 -3.24
C VAL A 526 1.89 28.98 -1.71
N ASN A 527 1.00 29.73 -1.06
CA ASN A 527 0.54 29.40 0.28
C ASN A 527 -0.91 28.90 0.19
N ALA A 528 -1.23 27.83 0.91
CA ALA A 528 -2.56 27.27 0.97
C ALA A 528 -3.04 27.13 2.42
N ASP A 529 -4.34 27.27 2.63
CA ASP A 529 -4.97 27.09 3.93
C ASP A 529 -5.39 25.62 4.15
N ALA A 530 -6.50 25.40 4.84
CA ALA A 530 -7.05 24.08 5.05
C ALA A 530 -7.76 23.52 3.80
N MET A 531 -7.47 22.28 3.45
CA MET A 531 -8.24 21.54 2.46
C MET A 531 -9.44 20.86 3.13
N ARG A 532 -10.64 21.13 2.65
CA ARG A 532 -11.88 20.57 3.16
C ARG A 532 -12.44 19.57 2.17
N VAL A 533 -12.84 18.40 2.66
CA VAL A 533 -13.52 17.37 1.85
C VAL A 533 -14.86 17.06 2.51
N LYS A 534 -15.92 17.05 1.70
CA LYS A 534 -17.29 16.75 2.13
C LYS A 534 -17.91 15.70 1.21
N PRO A 535 -18.61 14.69 1.76
CA PRO A 535 -19.41 13.78 0.95
C PRO A 535 -20.58 14.54 0.29
N LEU A 536 -21.09 14.01 -0.83
CA LEU A 536 -22.26 14.53 -1.55
C LEU A 536 -23.56 13.86 -1.12
#